data_AF-A0AAX1IF25-F1
#
_entry.id   AF-A0AAX1IF25-F1
#
_cell.length_a   1.000
_cell.length_b   1.000
_cell.length_c   1.000
_cell.angle_alpha   90.00
_cell.angle_beta   90.00
_cell.angle_gamma   90.00
#
_symmetry.space_group_name_H-M   'P 1'
#
loop_
_entity.id
_entity.type
_entity.pdbx_description
1 polymer ?
#
loop_
_entity_poly.entity_id
_entity_poly.type
_entity_poly.pdbx_seq_one_letter_code
_entity_poly.pdbx_strand_id
1 'polypeptide(L)'
;MAGSSFELARLIPLWDFQHKGRFPEWEFISPELDTLRKDLWNEVDGYLNLLAFQTFPTRTPGWNSVPAEWEIEKPERFWRTVEGLHARAEKIVSLHASFVRAGRSKGYSR
;
A
#
# COMPACT_ATOMS: atom_id res chain seq x y z
N MET A 1 -1.59 8.38 -20.25
CA MET A 1 -2.15 7.46 -19.23
C MET A 1 -1.76 8.03 -17.88
N ALA A 2 -2.70 8.66 -17.18
CA ALA A 2 -2.46 9.29 -15.88
C ALA A 2 -2.22 8.21 -14.81
N GLY A 3 -1.34 8.48 -13.84
CA GLY A 3 -0.95 7.57 -12.75
C GLY A 3 -2.05 7.30 -11.71
N SER A 4 -3.31 7.26 -12.15
CA SER A 4 -4.52 7.09 -11.35
C SER A 4 -5.24 5.75 -11.57
N SER A 5 -4.79 4.94 -12.54
CA SER A 5 -5.34 3.62 -12.89
C SER A 5 -4.34 2.49 -12.64
N PHE A 6 -4.81 1.34 -12.16
CA PHE A 6 -4.00 0.18 -11.81
C PHE A 6 -4.79 -1.14 -11.92
N GLU A 7 -4.05 -2.22 -12.05
CA GLU A 7 -4.58 -3.58 -12.10
C GLU A 7 -4.71 -4.16 -10.68
N LEU A 8 -5.88 -4.71 -10.36
CA LEU A 8 -6.18 -5.31 -9.05
C LEU A 8 -5.27 -6.49 -8.72
N ALA A 9 -4.89 -7.29 -9.71
CA ALA A 9 -4.00 -8.45 -9.50
C ALA A 9 -2.63 -8.06 -8.93
N ARG A 10 -2.16 -6.83 -9.19
CA ARG A 10 -0.89 -6.33 -8.65
C ARG A 10 -0.95 -6.02 -7.15
N LEU A 11 -2.14 -5.97 -6.56
CA LEU A 11 -2.35 -5.75 -5.13
C LEU A 11 -2.33 -7.05 -4.31
N ILE A 12 -2.37 -8.22 -4.94
CA ILE A 12 -2.39 -9.52 -4.24
C ILE A 12 -1.30 -9.64 -3.17
N PRO A 13 -0.02 -9.28 -3.43
CA PRO A 13 1.02 -9.36 -2.40
C PRO A 13 0.75 -8.45 -1.19
N LEU A 14 0.13 -7.27 -1.42
CA LEU A 14 -0.22 -6.34 -0.35
C LEU A 14 -1.39 -6.87 0.48
N TRP A 15 -2.41 -7.46 -0.16
CA TRP A 15 -3.52 -8.12 0.55
C TRP A 15 -3.02 -9.29 1.40
N ASP A 16 -2.15 -10.13 0.84
CA ASP A 16 -1.54 -11.24 1.57
C ASP A 16 -0.77 -10.75 2.80
N PHE A 17 0.05 -9.71 2.62
CA PHE A 17 0.83 -9.11 3.70
C PHE A 17 -0.09 -8.46 4.77
N GLN A 18 -1.09 -7.70 4.37
CA GLN A 18 -2.06 -7.09 5.29
C GLN A 18 -2.82 -8.17 6.07
N HIS A 19 -3.25 -9.25 5.42
CA HIS A 19 -4.01 -10.30 6.06
C HIS A 19 -3.16 -11.11 7.05
N LYS A 20 -1.93 -11.47 6.67
CA LYS A 20 -1.03 -12.32 7.45
C LYS A 20 -0.27 -11.54 8.52
N GLY A 21 0.11 -10.31 8.23
CA GLY A 21 0.97 -9.49 9.07
C GLY A 21 0.39 -9.11 10.43
N ARG A 22 -0.91 -9.34 10.68
CA ARG A 22 -1.51 -9.13 12.00
C ARG A 22 -1.34 -10.30 12.96
N PHE A 23 -0.91 -11.47 12.49
CA PHE A 23 -0.86 -12.66 13.33
C PHE A 23 0.45 -12.73 14.15
N PRO A 24 0.41 -13.25 15.39
CA PRO A 24 1.58 -13.34 16.27
C PRO A 24 2.76 -14.10 15.66
N GLU A 25 2.54 -15.09 14.81
CA GLU A 25 3.60 -15.86 14.13
C GLU A 25 4.45 -15.06 13.13
N TRP A 26 4.06 -13.81 12.86
CA TRP A 26 4.79 -12.83 12.07
C TRP A 26 5.51 -11.78 12.92
N GLU A 27 5.38 -11.83 14.24
CA GLU A 27 6.11 -10.93 15.13
C GLU A 27 7.59 -11.28 15.20
N PHE A 28 8.41 -10.24 15.39
CA PHE A 28 9.85 -10.39 15.57
C PHE A 28 10.21 -10.20 17.04
N ILE A 29 11.12 -11.04 17.54
CA ILE A 29 11.69 -10.87 18.88
C ILE A 29 12.47 -9.55 18.96
N SER A 30 13.08 -9.11 17.86
CA SER A 30 13.75 -7.81 17.78
C SER A 30 12.71 -6.68 17.76
N PRO A 31 12.65 -5.82 18.79
CA PRO A 31 11.64 -4.76 18.87
C PRO A 31 11.70 -3.80 17.67
N GLU A 32 12.92 -3.50 17.19
CA GLU A 32 13.14 -2.68 16.00
C GLU A 32 12.49 -3.27 14.73
N LEU A 33 12.60 -4.59 14.53
CA LEU A 33 12.04 -5.26 13.36
C LEU A 33 10.53 -5.34 13.46
N ASP A 34 10.01 -5.59 14.67
CA ASP A 34 8.58 -5.64 14.89
C ASP A 34 7.93 -4.26 14.72
N THR A 35 8.60 -3.18 15.15
CA THR A 35 8.17 -1.80 14.87
C THR A 35 8.14 -1.53 13.37
N LEU A 36 9.22 -1.81 12.63
CA LEU A 36 9.26 -1.62 11.17
C LEU A 36 8.18 -2.42 10.44
N ARG A 37 7.93 -3.66 10.89
CA ARG A 37 6.85 -4.50 10.37
C ARG A 37 5.47 -3.89 10.63
N LYS A 38 5.21 -3.43 11.86
CA LYS A 38 3.94 -2.77 12.23
C LYS A 38 3.72 -1.49 11.44
N ASP A 39 4.76 -0.67 11.30
CA ASP A 39 4.70 0.56 10.50
C ASP A 39 4.42 0.27 9.03
N LEU A 40 5.09 -0.73 8.45
CA LEU A 40 4.83 -1.19 7.09
C LEU A 40 3.39 -1.72 6.95
N TRP A 41 2.90 -2.49 7.91
CA TRP A 41 1.54 -3.01 7.92
C TRP A 41 0.51 -1.89 7.96
N ASN A 42 0.66 -0.92 8.87
CA ASN A 42 -0.23 0.23 8.99
C ASN A 42 -0.27 1.05 7.69
N GLU A 43 0.87 1.20 7.03
CA GLU A 43 0.96 1.95 5.78
C GLU A 43 0.29 1.21 4.62
N VAL A 44 0.48 -0.11 4.52
CA VAL A 44 -0.20 -0.96 3.54
C VAL A 44 -1.71 -0.98 3.77
N ASP A 45 -2.17 -1.10 5.01
CA ASP A 45 -3.59 -1.03 5.37
C ASP A 45 -4.20 0.32 4.95
N GLY A 46 -3.54 1.43 5.26
CA GLY A 46 -4.00 2.76 4.86
C GLY A 46 -4.02 2.96 3.35
N TYR A 47 -3.06 2.40 2.61
CA TYR A 47 -3.03 2.42 1.15
C TYR A 47 -4.19 1.62 0.55
N LEU A 48 -4.40 0.38 1.02
CA LEU A 48 -5.48 -0.49 0.55
C LEU A 48 -6.87 0.08 0.88
N ASN A 49 -7.04 0.71 2.04
CA ASN A 49 -8.26 1.44 2.38
C ASN A 49 -8.51 2.62 1.43
N LEU A 50 -7.48 3.42 1.12
CA LEU A 50 -7.63 4.53 0.17
C LEU A 50 -8.06 4.02 -1.21
N LEU A 51 -7.49 2.92 -1.68
CA LEU A 51 -7.90 2.25 -2.92
C LEU A 51 -9.36 1.78 -2.86
N ALA A 52 -9.76 1.10 -1.78
CA ALA A 52 -11.11 0.56 -1.63
C ALA A 52 -12.21 1.63 -1.67
N PHE A 53 -11.95 2.83 -1.13
CA PHE A 53 -12.94 3.89 -1.03
C PHE A 53 -12.86 4.97 -2.11
N GLN A 54 -11.73 5.11 -2.80
CA GLN A 54 -11.52 6.21 -3.75
C GLN A 54 -11.22 5.76 -5.18
N THR A 55 -11.28 4.46 -5.47
CA THR A 55 -11.06 3.93 -6.82
C THR A 55 -12.21 3.02 -7.22
N PHE A 56 -12.51 3.01 -8.52
CA PHE A 56 -13.68 2.30 -9.06
C PHE A 56 -13.29 1.51 -10.30
N PRO A 57 -14.02 0.42 -10.60
CA PRO A 57 -13.79 -0.36 -11.80
C PRO A 57 -13.84 0.50 -13.06
N THR A 58 -12.87 0.29 -13.95
CA THR A 58 -12.87 0.88 -15.28
C THR A 58 -13.66 0.00 -16.25
N ARG A 59 -13.72 0.41 -17.53
CA ARG A 59 -14.27 -0.45 -18.60
C ARG A 59 -13.41 -1.68 -18.88
N THR A 60 -12.15 -1.68 -18.45
CA THR A 60 -11.24 -2.82 -18.57
C THR A 60 -11.41 -3.72 -17.34
N PRO A 61 -11.82 -4.99 -17.50
CA PRO A 61 -11.97 -5.91 -16.39
C PRO A 61 -10.68 -6.05 -15.57
N GLY A 62 -10.80 -6.07 -14.24
CA GLY A 62 -9.65 -6.20 -13.33
C GLY A 62 -8.86 -4.90 -13.11
N TRP A 63 -9.28 -3.79 -13.70
CA TRP A 63 -8.64 -2.48 -13.52
C TRP A 63 -9.53 -1.52 -12.77
N ASN A 64 -8.94 -0.81 -11.81
CA ASN A 64 -9.57 0.28 -11.09
C ASN A 64 -8.85 1.60 -11.38
N SER A 65 -9.57 2.71 -11.27
CA SER A 65 -9.01 4.06 -11.36
C SER A 65 -9.68 5.01 -10.39
N VAL A 66 -8.97 6.08 -10.00
CA VAL A 66 -9.65 7.29 -9.53
C VAL A 66 -10.52 7.82 -10.68
N PRO A 67 -11.80 8.16 -10.47
CA PRO A 67 -12.69 8.63 -11.54
C PRO A 67 -12.14 9.89 -12.21
N ALA A 68 -12.00 9.86 -13.53
CA ALA A 68 -11.41 10.96 -14.29
C ALA A 68 -12.31 12.20 -14.28
N GLU A 69 -13.62 12.03 -14.20
CA GLU A 69 -14.59 13.10 -14.06
C GLU A 69 -14.35 13.96 -12.81
N TRP A 70 -13.78 13.39 -11.74
CA TRP A 70 -13.48 14.15 -10.54
C TRP A 70 -12.37 15.18 -10.76
N GLU A 71 -11.51 15.02 -11.77
CA GLU A 71 -10.50 16.02 -12.10
C GLU A 71 -11.14 17.38 -12.44
N ILE A 72 -12.34 17.36 -13.02
CA ILE A 72 -13.10 18.56 -13.39
C ILE A 72 -14.16 18.88 -12.32
N GLU A 73 -14.94 17.88 -11.89
CA GLU A 73 -16.09 18.09 -11.00
C GLU A 73 -15.71 18.29 -9.54
N LYS A 74 -14.61 17.65 -9.10
CA LYS A 74 -14.17 17.59 -7.70
C LYS A 74 -12.63 17.61 -7.59
N PRO A 75 -11.96 18.62 -8.16
CA PRO A 75 -10.51 18.62 -8.36
C PRO A 75 -9.73 18.40 -7.07
N GLU A 76 -10.15 19.02 -5.97
CA GLU A 76 -9.51 18.84 -4.65
C GLU A 76 -9.55 17.38 -4.18
N ARG A 77 -10.67 16.68 -4.39
CA ARG A 77 -10.80 15.27 -4.03
C ARG A 77 -9.93 14.40 -4.92
N PHE A 78 -9.91 14.69 -6.22
CA PHE A 78 -9.13 13.95 -7.20
C PHE A 78 -7.64 14.02 -6.85
N TRP A 79 -7.08 15.24 -6.75
CA TRP A 79 -5.66 15.43 -6.48
C TRP A 79 -5.27 14.91 -5.10
N ARG A 80 -6.06 15.17 -4.05
CA ARG A 80 -5.81 14.59 -2.72
C ARG A 80 -5.76 13.05 -2.74
N THR A 81 -6.60 12.42 -3.55
CA THR A 81 -6.61 10.95 -3.68
C THR A 81 -5.35 10.47 -4.41
N VAL A 82 -5.03 11.06 -5.57
CA VAL A 82 -3.87 10.68 -6.38
C VAL A 82 -2.57 10.88 -5.60
N GLU A 83 -2.38 12.06 -5.00
CA GLU A 83 -1.23 12.37 -4.17
C GLU A 83 -1.15 11.47 -2.95
N GLY A 84 -2.28 11.20 -2.29
CA GLY A 84 -2.35 10.27 -1.17
C GLY A 84 -1.93 8.85 -1.56
N LEU A 85 -2.33 8.37 -2.74
CA LEU A 85 -1.90 7.06 -3.23
C LEU A 85 -0.40 7.02 -3.52
N HIS A 86 0.15 8.04 -4.19
CA HIS A 86 1.59 8.10 -4.50
C HIS A 86 2.44 8.22 -3.23
N ALA A 87 2.10 9.14 -2.33
CA ALA A 87 2.85 9.33 -1.09
C ALA A 87 2.89 8.06 -0.22
N ARG A 88 1.75 7.37 -0.09
CA ARG A 88 1.71 6.10 0.65
C ARG A 88 2.49 5.00 -0.06
N ALA A 89 2.41 4.89 -1.38
CA ALA A 89 3.18 3.91 -2.15
C ALA A 89 4.70 4.11 -1.98
N GLU A 90 5.18 5.36 -2.07
CA GLU A 90 6.58 5.70 -1.82
C GLU A 90 7.01 5.33 -0.40
N LYS A 91 6.17 5.62 0.59
CA LYS A 91 6.44 5.27 1.99
C LYS A 91 6.47 3.76 2.22
N ILE A 92 5.59 2.99 1.60
CA ILE A 92 5.59 1.52 1.64
C ILE A 92 6.92 0.98 1.09
N VAL A 93 7.37 1.49 -0.06
CA VAL A 93 8.65 1.06 -0.65
C VAL A 93 9.83 1.37 0.28
N SER A 94 9.85 2.56 0.88
CA SER A 94 10.89 2.96 1.83
C SER A 94 10.90 2.12 3.11
N LEU A 95 9.73 1.87 3.70
CA LEU A 95 9.57 1.03 4.90
C LEU A 95 9.95 -0.41 4.61
N HIS A 96 9.52 -0.97 3.47
CA HIS A 96 9.89 -2.31 3.06
C HIS A 96 11.41 -2.44 2.87
N ALA A 97 12.06 -1.48 2.22
CA ALA A 97 13.52 -1.47 2.09
C ALA A 97 14.23 -1.44 3.45
N SER A 98 13.74 -0.63 4.38
CA SER A 98 14.29 -0.50 5.74
C SER A 98 14.11 -1.80 6.53
N PHE A 99 12.91 -2.39 6.47
CA PHE A 99 12.58 -3.67 7.09
C PHE A 99 13.48 -4.81 6.58
N VAL A 100 13.63 -4.94 5.25
CA VAL A 100 14.50 -5.99 4.65
C VAL A 100 15.96 -5.80 5.04
N ARG A 101 16.46 -4.55 5.03
CA ARG A 101 17.85 -4.25 5.43
C ARG A 101 18.10 -4.57 6.89
N ALA A 102 17.20 -4.16 7.78
CA ALA A 102 17.29 -4.44 9.21
C ALA A 102 17.22 -5.96 9.47
N GLY A 103 16.34 -6.68 8.78
CA GLY A 103 16.23 -8.14 8.90
C GLY A 103 17.53 -8.83 8.52
N ARG A 104 18.11 -8.48 7.37
CA ARG A 104 19.40 -9.01 6.91
C ARG A 104 20.54 -8.73 7.88
N SER A 105 20.61 -7.51 8.43
CA SER A 105 21.65 -7.16 9.41
C SER A 105 21.58 -8.00 10.69
N LYS A 106 20.40 -8.51 11.04
CA LYS A 106 20.17 -9.30 12.25
C LYS A 106 20.10 -10.81 11.99
N GLY A 107 20.42 -11.25 10.76
CA GLY A 107 20.38 -12.66 10.38
C GLY A 107 18.98 -13.24 10.18
N TYR A 108 17.94 -12.40 10.15
CA TYR A 108 16.60 -12.86 9.79
C TYR A 108 16.51 -12.96 8.26
N SER A 109 16.32 -14.17 7.74
CA SER A 109 15.91 -14.41 6.36
C SER A 109 14.50 -15.02 6.36
N ARG A 110 13.49 -14.19 6.12
CA ARG A 110 12.15 -14.63 5.73
C ARG A 110 11.78 -13.96 4.42
#